data_AF-A0A4R5U4F9-F1
#
_entry.id   AF-A0A4R5U4F9-F1
#
_cell.length_a   1.000
_cell.length_b   1.000
_cell.length_c   1.000
_cell.angle_alpha   90.00
_cell.angle_beta   90.00
_cell.angle_gamma   90.00
#
_symmetry.space_group_name_H-M   'P 1'
#
loop_
_entity.id
_entity.type
_entity.pdbx_description
1 polymer ?
#
loop_
_entity_poly.entity_id
_entity_poly.type
_entity_poly.pdbx_seq_one_letter_code
_entity_poly.pdbx_strand_id
1 'polypeptide(L)'
;MTHRHNLGRSEKYHPLPRTLYALLFDDGGCYIGQSSNPQQREKQHRSQQGGWHRPFQFHVLNVVTATRAEAEAHEQAWRVRASKEGWRVYAKPPGIVINPHRRATPHVRCLALQCRWTLGTPSRLPSERIRWWPWIAVGASVLLLARCVTG
;
A
#
# COMPACT_ATOMS: atom_id res chain seq x y z
N MET A 1 17.41 6.14 33.15
CA MET A 1 16.80 4.80 33.03
C MET A 1 15.29 4.99 32.91
N THR A 2 14.74 4.90 31.70
CA THR A 2 13.30 5.15 31.47
C THR A 2 12.54 3.84 31.68
N HIS A 3 11.72 3.80 32.74
CA HIS A 3 10.84 2.68 33.05
C HIS A 3 9.92 2.36 31.84
N ARG A 4 10.17 1.25 31.16
CA ARG A 4 9.25 0.68 30.17
C ARG A 4 8.08 0.05 30.91
N HIS A 5 7.00 0.79 31.10
CA HIS A 5 5.75 0.22 31.57
C HIS A 5 5.19 -0.73 30.51
N ASN A 6 4.92 -1.98 30.91
CA ASN A 6 4.25 -2.98 30.10
C ASN A 6 2.77 -2.58 29.93
N LEU A 7 2.46 -1.83 28.88
CA LEU A 7 1.13 -1.25 28.65
C LEU A 7 0.08 -2.24 28.11
N GLY A 8 0.40 -3.53 27.95
CA GLY A 8 -0.55 -4.63 27.69
C GLY A 8 -1.80 -4.24 26.87
N ARG A 9 -3.00 -4.42 27.45
CA ARG A 9 -4.30 -4.04 26.85
C ARG A 9 -4.58 -2.52 26.86
N SER A 10 -3.86 -1.72 27.66
CA SER A 10 -4.09 -0.27 27.78
C SER A 10 -3.43 0.56 26.67
N GLU A 11 -2.49 -0.02 25.91
CA GLU A 11 -1.93 0.60 24.69
C GLU A 11 -3.00 1.10 23.69
N LYS A 12 -4.21 0.53 23.75
CA LYS A 12 -5.34 0.96 22.93
C LYS A 12 -5.76 2.40 23.23
N TYR A 13 -5.64 2.83 24.50
CA TYR A 13 -6.21 4.08 25.01
C TYR A 13 -5.17 5.18 25.24
N HIS A 14 -3.87 4.85 25.24
CA HIS A 14 -2.82 5.83 25.47
C HIS A 14 -2.18 6.27 24.14
N PRO A 15 -2.07 7.59 23.91
CA PRO A 15 -1.24 8.11 22.84
C PRO A 15 0.22 7.75 23.09
N LEU A 16 0.81 7.00 22.16
CA LEU A 16 2.22 6.61 22.21
C LEU A 16 2.86 6.95 20.87
N PRO A 17 4.19 7.19 20.85
CA PRO A 17 4.93 7.22 19.60
C PRO A 17 4.75 5.90 18.84
N ARG A 18 4.16 5.98 17.65
CA ARG A 18 3.93 4.87 16.74
C ARG A 18 4.59 5.19 15.41
N THR A 19 5.47 4.32 14.98
CA THR A 19 6.14 4.40 13.69
C THR A 19 5.25 3.81 12.61
N LEU A 20 4.89 4.61 11.62
CA LEU A 20 4.29 4.17 10.36
C LEU A 20 5.44 3.74 9.45
N TYR A 21 5.33 2.56 8.85
CA TYR A 21 6.38 2.00 8.01
C TYR A 21 5.82 1.31 6.77
N ALA A 22 6.66 1.22 5.74
CA ALA A 22 6.44 0.45 4.53
C ALA A 22 7.42 -0.71 4.43
N LEU A 23 6.96 -1.86 3.95
CA LEU A 23 7.82 -2.88 3.36
C LEU A 23 7.68 -2.75 1.85
N LEU A 24 8.78 -2.49 1.14
CA LEU A 24 8.79 -2.42 -0.31
C LEU A 24 9.32 -3.73 -0.89
N PHE A 25 8.61 -4.26 -1.88
CA PHE A 25 8.95 -5.50 -2.56
C PHE A 25 9.41 -5.20 -3.99
N ASP A 26 10.35 -5.98 -4.50
CA ASP A 26 10.98 -5.77 -5.82
C ASP A 26 9.99 -5.88 -6.99
N ASP A 27 8.81 -6.44 -6.75
CA ASP A 27 7.74 -6.56 -7.73
C ASP A 27 6.86 -5.31 -7.84
N GLY A 28 7.19 -4.21 -7.16
CA GLY A 28 6.36 -2.99 -7.14
C GLY A 28 5.15 -3.09 -6.20
N GLY A 29 5.16 -4.08 -5.29
CA GLY A 29 4.23 -4.17 -4.19
C GLY A 29 4.74 -3.48 -2.93
N CYS A 30 3.82 -3.07 -2.05
CA CYS A 30 4.17 -2.58 -0.73
C CYS A 30 3.20 -3.06 0.35
N TYR A 31 3.71 -3.26 1.57
CA TYR A 31 2.89 -3.44 2.77
C TYR A 31 3.06 -2.21 3.65
N ILE A 32 1.95 -1.71 4.20
CA ILE A 32 1.96 -0.57 5.14
C ILE A 32 1.47 -1.05 6.50
N GLY A 33 2.23 -0.72 7.55
CA GLY A 33 1.91 -1.06 8.93
C GLY A 33 2.31 0.02 9.93
N GLN A 34 1.91 -0.19 11.18
CA GLN A 34 2.33 0.62 12.33
C GLN A 34 2.88 -0.24 13.47
N SER A 35 3.81 0.31 14.25
CA SER A 35 4.34 -0.33 15.46
C SER A 35 4.87 0.70 16.47
N SER A 36 4.74 0.42 17.76
CA SER A 36 5.46 1.15 18.84
C SER A 36 6.93 0.71 18.96
N ASN A 37 7.28 -0.46 18.41
CA ASN A 37 8.64 -0.97 18.33
C ASN A 37 8.96 -1.44 16.89
N PRO A 38 9.42 -0.54 16.00
CA PRO A 38 9.64 -0.87 14.59
C PRO A 38 10.76 -1.90 14.39
N GLN A 39 11.82 -1.86 15.21
CA GLN A 39 12.96 -2.77 15.12
C GLN A 39 12.56 -4.22 15.41
N GLN A 40 11.79 -4.44 16.49
CA GLN A 40 11.25 -5.77 16.79
C GLN A 40 10.27 -6.23 15.70
N ARG A 41 9.47 -5.31 15.18
CA ARG A 41 8.48 -5.60 14.14
C ARG A 41 9.13 -5.98 12.81
N GLU A 42 10.23 -5.33 12.45
CA GLU A 42 11.04 -5.71 11.29
C GLU A 42 11.59 -7.12 11.44
N LYS A 43 12.18 -7.45 12.60
CA LYS A 43 12.67 -8.81 12.90
C LYS A 43 11.56 -9.86 12.77
N GLN A 44 10.35 -9.56 13.25
CA GLN A 44 9.19 -10.45 13.10
C GLN A 44 8.84 -10.67 11.63
N HIS A 45 8.79 -9.61 10.81
CA HIS A 45 8.51 -9.72 9.38
C HIS A 45 9.60 -10.50 8.62
N ARG A 46 10.87 -10.38 9.03
CA ARG A 46 12.00 -11.13 8.45
C ARG A 46 12.04 -12.60 8.89
N SER A 47 11.42 -12.94 10.02
CA SER A 47 11.37 -14.34 10.50
C SER A 47 10.52 -15.23 9.60
N GLN A 48 10.74 -16.55 9.68
CA GLN A 48 9.90 -17.53 8.96
C GLN A 48 8.42 -17.42 9.34
N GLN A 49 8.13 -17.10 10.61
CA GLN A 49 6.77 -16.88 11.13
C GLN A 49 6.13 -15.60 10.58
N GLY A 50 6.93 -14.68 10.02
CA GLY A 50 6.46 -13.46 9.37
C GLY A 50 5.68 -13.72 8.08
N GLY A 51 5.83 -14.89 7.45
CA GLY A 51 4.96 -15.36 6.37
C GLY A 51 5.13 -14.69 5.00
N TRP A 52 6.03 -13.71 4.86
CA TRP A 52 6.26 -13.04 3.57
C TRP A 52 7.00 -13.90 2.56
N HIS A 53 7.94 -14.71 3.05
CA HIS A 53 8.79 -15.62 2.27
C HIS A 53 9.43 -14.95 1.03
N ARG A 54 9.75 -13.67 1.14
CA ARG A 54 10.36 -12.87 0.06
C ARG A 54 11.17 -11.71 0.65
N PRO A 55 12.21 -11.24 -0.04
CA PRO A 55 12.97 -10.06 0.38
C PRO A 55 12.10 -8.81 0.33
N PHE A 56 12.40 -7.88 1.24
CA PHE A 56 11.80 -6.55 1.26
C PHE A 56 12.76 -5.53 1.86
N GLN A 57 12.53 -4.26 1.53
CA GLN A 57 13.17 -3.14 2.21
C GLN A 57 12.22 -2.54 3.24
N PHE A 58 12.69 -2.34 4.47
CA PHE A 58 11.92 -1.73 5.55
C PHE A 58 12.19 -0.22 5.57
N HIS A 59 11.14 0.59 5.38
CA HIS A 59 11.23 2.04 5.31
C HIS A 59 10.32 2.70 6.33
N VAL A 60 10.86 3.64 7.10
CA VAL A 60 10.05 4.48 8.00
C VAL A 60 9.38 5.58 7.17
N LEU A 61 8.06 5.73 7.32
CA LEU A 61 7.27 6.74 6.63
C LEU A 61 7.07 7.98 7.47
N ASN A 62 6.65 7.79 8.72
CA ASN A 62 6.42 8.85 9.68
C ASN A 62 6.38 8.29 11.11
N VAL A 63 6.53 9.15 12.11
CA VAL A 63 6.25 8.83 13.51
C VAL A 63 5.14 9.75 13.99
N VAL A 64 4.09 9.18 14.57
CA VAL A 64 2.96 9.93 15.14
C VAL A 64 2.79 9.55 16.60
N THR A 65 2.50 10.52 17.45
CA THR A 65 2.03 10.25 18.81
C THR A 65 0.52 10.08 18.74
N ALA A 66 0.05 8.84 18.83
CA ALA A 66 -1.35 8.52 18.57
C ALA A 66 -1.81 7.30 19.37
N THR A 67 -3.11 7.23 19.63
CA THR A 67 -3.76 5.99 20.06
C THR A 67 -3.65 4.94 18.95
N ARG A 68 -3.96 3.68 19.30
CA ARG A 68 -3.95 2.62 18.29
C ARG A 68 -4.95 2.90 17.14
N ALA A 69 -6.15 3.37 17.47
CA ALA A 69 -7.19 3.61 16.47
C ALA A 69 -6.80 4.75 15.51
N GLU A 70 -6.22 5.83 16.03
CA GLU A 70 -5.70 6.93 15.21
C GLU A 70 -4.52 6.48 14.34
N ALA A 71 -3.59 5.68 14.88
CA ALA A 71 -2.50 5.12 14.09
C ALA A 71 -3.00 4.18 12.98
N GLU A 72 -4.07 3.42 13.21
CA GLU A 72 -4.73 2.61 12.18
C GLU A 72 -5.36 3.49 11.08
N ALA A 73 -5.90 4.67 11.42
CA ALA A 73 -6.37 5.64 10.44
C ALA A 73 -5.22 6.23 9.59
N HIS A 74 -4.10 6.59 10.23
CA HIS A 74 -2.89 7.03 9.52
C HIS A 74 -2.30 5.91 8.64
N GLU A 75 -2.28 4.67 9.12
CA GLU A 75 -1.87 3.50 8.35
C GLU A 75 -2.74 3.35 7.08
N GLN A 76 -4.06 3.47 7.21
CA GLN A 76 -4.97 3.43 6.07
C GLN A 76 -4.76 4.61 5.12
N ALA A 77 -4.46 5.80 5.63
CA ALA A 77 -4.15 6.97 4.82
C ALA A 77 -2.88 6.77 3.99
N TRP A 78 -1.83 6.19 4.58
CA TRP A 78 -0.61 5.82 3.86
C TRP A 78 -0.85 4.75 2.79
N ARG A 79 -1.74 3.77 3.03
CA ARG A 79 -2.14 2.82 1.99
C ARG A 79 -2.82 3.52 0.81
N VAL A 80 -3.73 4.46 1.08
CA VAL A 80 -4.38 5.26 0.03
C VAL A 80 -3.34 6.08 -0.74
N ARG A 81 -2.38 6.70 -0.05
CA ARG A 81 -1.30 7.46 -0.70
C ARG A 81 -0.45 6.55 -1.57
N ALA A 82 0.05 5.42 -1.05
CA ALA A 82 0.86 4.48 -1.81
C ALA A 82 0.16 4.00 -3.10
N SER A 83 -1.14 3.69 -3.01
CA SER A 83 -1.93 3.28 -4.18
C SER A 83 -2.08 4.39 -5.22
N LYS A 84 -2.15 5.66 -4.80
CA LYS A 84 -2.17 6.81 -5.73
C LYS A 84 -0.84 6.98 -6.46
N GLU A 85 0.26 6.58 -5.84
CA GLU A 85 1.62 6.59 -6.40
C GLU A 85 1.93 5.34 -7.25
N GLY A 86 0.91 4.52 -7.55
CA GLY A 86 1.04 3.34 -8.42
C GLY A 86 1.48 2.06 -7.71
N TRP A 87 1.70 2.07 -6.39
CA TRP A 87 2.12 0.88 -5.65
C TRP A 87 0.95 -0.10 -5.45
N ARG A 88 1.24 -1.40 -5.58
CA ARG A 88 0.27 -2.46 -5.25
C ARG A 88 0.28 -2.70 -3.74
N VAL A 89 -0.76 -2.26 -3.05
CA VAL A 89 -0.85 -2.39 -1.59
C VAL A 89 -1.24 -3.81 -1.20
N TYR A 90 -0.40 -4.46 -0.40
CA TYR A 90 -0.64 -5.79 0.15
C TYR A 90 -1.32 -5.73 1.52
N ALA A 91 -2.22 -6.68 1.76
CA ALA A 91 -2.65 -7.05 3.09
C ALA A 91 -1.51 -7.73 3.87
N LYS A 92 -1.82 -8.27 5.05
CA LYS A 92 -0.94 -9.23 5.73
C LYS A 92 -0.53 -10.37 4.76
N PRO A 93 0.60 -11.06 5.04
CA PRO A 93 1.06 -12.16 4.19
C PRO A 93 -0.09 -13.14 3.85
N PRO A 94 -0.11 -13.71 2.63
CA PRO A 94 1.03 -13.90 1.73
C PRO A 94 1.20 -12.87 0.60
N GLY A 95 0.70 -11.64 0.76
CA GLY A 95 0.82 -10.59 -0.27
C GLY A 95 -0.42 -10.45 -1.16
N ILE A 96 -1.60 -10.62 -0.57
CA ILE A 96 -2.87 -10.38 -1.26
C ILE A 96 -3.01 -8.89 -1.54
N VAL A 97 -3.15 -8.52 -2.82
CA VAL A 97 -3.40 -7.13 -3.22
C VAL A 97 -4.78 -6.69 -2.73
N ILE A 98 -4.84 -5.54 -2.07
CA ILE A 98 -6.07 -4.92 -1.62
C ILE A 98 -6.27 -3.56 -2.29
N ASN A 99 -7.53 -3.19 -2.46
CA ASN A 99 -7.89 -1.82 -2.83
C ASN A 99 -8.10 -0.99 -1.55
N PRO A 100 -7.18 -0.09 -1.18
CA PRO A 100 -7.30 0.67 0.07
C PRO A 100 -8.40 1.72 0.05
N HIS A 101 -8.86 2.14 -1.13
CA HIS A 101 -9.92 3.15 -1.28
C HIS A 101 -11.28 2.62 -0.80
N ARG A 102 -11.50 1.30 -0.85
CA ARG A 102 -12.76 0.67 -0.38
C ARG A 102 -13.00 0.87 1.12
N ARG A 103 -11.93 1.01 1.92
CA ARG A 103 -12.00 1.21 3.37
C ARG A 103 -11.67 2.65 3.80
N ALA A 104 -11.48 3.56 2.83
CA ALA A 104 -11.08 4.93 3.10
C ALA A 104 -12.31 5.81 3.39
N THR A 105 -12.48 6.17 4.67
CA THR A 105 -13.45 7.18 5.13
C THR A 105 -13.04 8.58 4.66
N PRO A 106 -13.94 9.59 4.68
CA PRO A 106 -13.57 10.97 4.36
C PRO A 106 -12.39 11.50 5.18
N HIS A 107 -12.36 11.18 6.48
CA HIS A 107 -11.25 11.51 7.37
C HIS A 107 -9.92 10.90 6.90
N VAL A 108 -9.90 9.61 6.57
CA VAL A 108 -8.72 8.92 6.03
C VAL A 108 -8.27 9.54 4.70
N ARG A 109 -9.20 9.94 3.84
CA ARG A 109 -8.87 10.60 2.57
C ARG A 109 -8.22 11.96 2.80
N CYS A 110 -8.70 12.74 3.76
CA CYS A 110 -8.08 14.00 4.16
C CYS A 110 -6.65 13.77 4.67
N LEU A 111 -6.44 12.81 5.58
CA LEU A 111 -5.12 12.42 6.06
C LEU A 111 -4.20 11.98 4.90
N ALA A 112 -4.71 11.25 3.92
CA ALA A 112 -3.92 10.78 2.78
C ALA A 112 -3.41 11.91 1.88
N LEU A 113 -4.11 13.06 1.84
CA LEU A 113 -3.63 14.26 1.14
C LEU A 113 -2.44 14.92 1.86
N GLN A 114 -2.34 14.73 3.18
CA GLN A 114 -1.23 15.23 3.99
C GLN A 114 0.01 14.32 3.92
N CYS A 115 -0.17 13.03 3.59
CA CYS A 115 0.93 12.10 3.37
C CYS A 115 1.72 12.46 2.10
N ARG A 116 3.05 12.52 2.21
CA ARG A 116 3.98 12.67 1.09
C ARG A 116 4.76 11.38 0.89
N TRP A 117 4.57 10.74 -0.25
CA TRP A 117 5.33 9.55 -0.59
C TRP A 117 6.70 9.94 -1.17
N THR A 118 7.77 9.61 -0.46
CA THR A 118 9.15 9.95 -0.86
C THR A 118 9.98 8.74 -1.29
N LEU A 119 9.38 7.54 -1.28
CA LEU A 119 10.08 6.28 -1.53
C LEU A 119 10.18 5.91 -3.02
N GLY A 120 10.00 6.89 -3.91
CA GLY A 120 10.03 6.70 -5.36
C GLY A 120 8.82 5.94 -5.93
N THR A 121 8.93 5.61 -7.22
CA THR A 121 7.94 4.87 -8.00
C THR A 121 8.24 3.37 -7.98
N PRO A 122 7.23 2.50 -8.11
CA PRO A 122 7.46 1.06 -8.15
C PRO A 122 8.33 0.65 -9.34
N SER A 123 9.30 -0.23 -9.11
CA SER A 123 10.25 -0.76 -10.10
C SER A 123 9.58 -1.51 -11.26
N ARG A 124 8.42 -2.12 -11.00
CA ARG A 124 7.53 -2.68 -12.00
C ARG A 124 6.21 -1.93 -11.90
N LEU A 125 5.94 -1.11 -12.92
CA LEU A 125 4.56 -0.68 -13.16
C LEU A 125 3.72 -1.97 -13.26
N PRO A 126 2.47 -1.97 -12.74
CA PRO A 126 1.55 -3.03 -13.09
C PRO A 126 1.68 -3.17 -14.59
N SER A 127 2.01 -4.36 -15.11
CA SER A 127 1.82 -4.58 -16.53
C SER A 127 0.42 -4.08 -16.77
N GLU A 128 0.28 -3.06 -17.61
CA GLU A 128 -1.01 -2.72 -18.15
C GLU A 128 -1.46 -4.06 -18.70
N ARG A 129 -2.38 -4.72 -17.97
CA ARG A 129 -3.18 -5.78 -18.52
C ARG A 129 -3.60 -5.18 -19.83
N ILE A 130 -3.06 -5.73 -20.90
CA ILE A 130 -3.44 -5.53 -22.28
C ILE A 130 -4.96 -5.42 -22.24
N ARG A 131 -5.48 -4.18 -22.16
CA ARG A 131 -6.90 -3.90 -21.91
C ARG A 131 -7.50 -3.58 -23.26
N TRP A 132 -7.45 -4.62 -24.08
CA TRP A 132 -8.46 -4.95 -25.08
C TRP A 132 -8.76 -3.83 -26.07
N TRP A 133 -7.79 -3.53 -26.95
CA TRP A 133 -8.07 -2.87 -28.22
C TRP A 133 -7.52 -3.66 -29.44
N PRO A 134 -7.90 -4.94 -29.68
CA PRO A 134 -7.71 -5.54 -31.00
C PRO A 134 -8.91 -5.27 -31.94
N TRP A 135 -10.09 -4.88 -31.43
CA TRP A 135 -11.31 -4.82 -32.26
C TRP A 135 -11.51 -3.53 -33.04
N ILE A 136 -10.87 -2.42 -32.65
CA ILE A 136 -11.05 -1.15 -33.37
C ILE A 136 -10.29 -1.11 -34.70
N ALA A 137 -9.22 -1.89 -34.83
CA ALA A 137 -8.56 -2.07 -36.14
C ALA A 137 -9.38 -2.98 -37.09
N VAL A 138 -10.09 -3.98 -36.57
CA VAL A 138 -10.90 -4.89 -37.40
C VAL A 138 -12.19 -4.23 -37.90
N GLY A 139 -12.85 -3.41 -37.07
CA GLY A 139 -14.05 -2.68 -37.47
C GLY A 139 -13.82 -1.65 -38.58
N ALA A 140 -12.66 -0.99 -38.59
CA ALA A 140 -12.31 -0.03 -39.64
C ALA A 140 -12.04 -0.69 -41.00
N SER A 141 -11.40 -1.87 -41.03
CA SER A 141 -11.15 -2.60 -42.28
C SER A 141 -12.43 -3.14 -42.94
N VAL A 142 -13.42 -3.58 -42.16
CA VAL A 142 -14.69 -4.08 -42.73
C VAL A 142 -15.52 -2.94 -43.34
N LEU A 143 -15.51 -1.74 -42.73
CA LEU A 143 -16.22 -0.57 -43.26
C LEU A 143 -15.53 0.03 -44.50
N LEU A 144 -14.20 -0.06 -44.60
CA LEU A 144 -13.46 0.37 -45.79
C LEU A 144 -13.66 -0.59 -46.97
N LEU A 145 -13.71 -1.90 -46.73
CA LEU A 145 -13.96 -2.88 -47.79
C LEU A 145 -15.41 -2.85 -48.32
N ALA A 146 -16.40 -2.58 -47.46
CA ALA A 146 -17.79 -2.45 -47.88
C ALA A 146 -18.03 -1.25 -48.82
N ARG A 147 -17.24 -0.17 -48.70
CA ARG A 147 -17.32 0.99 -49.58
C ARG A 147 -16.63 0.83 -50.93
N CYS A 148 -15.73 -0.14 -51.08
CA CYS A 148 -15.05 -0.39 -52.37
C CYS A 148 -15.79 -1.40 -53.26
N VAL A 149 -16.78 -2.13 -52.75
CA VAL A 149 -17.52 -3.16 -53.51
C VAL A 149 -18.86 -2.64 -54.05
N THR A 150 -19.28 -1.42 -53.66
CA THR A 150 -20.56 -0.82 -54.06
C THR A 150 -20.43 0.46 -54.89
N GLY A 151 -19.24 0.71 -55.46
CA GLY A 151 -18.97 1.83 -56.38
C GLY A 151 -18.70 1.34 -57.79
#